data_AF-A0A9D5YKC3-F1
#
_entry.id   AF-A0A9D5YKC3-F1
#
_cell.length_a   1.000
_cell.length_b   1.000
_cell.length_c   1.000
_cell.angle_alpha   90.00
_cell.angle_beta   90.00
_cell.angle_gamma   90.00
#
_symmetry.space_group_name_H-M   'P 1'
#
loop_
_entity.id
_entity.type
_entity.pdbx_description
1 polymer ?
#
loop_
_entity_poly.entity_id
_entity_poly.type
_entity_poly.pdbx_seq_one_letter_code
_entity_poly.pdbx_strand_id
1 'polypeptide(L)' 'TKGKGVSYMENQAGWHGKAPNDEEYAIAMAELKAQLAEVEAM' A
#
# COMPACT_ATOMS: atom_id res chain seq x y z
N THR A 1 3.75 2.44 -11.19
CA THR A 1 3.56 3.73 -10.51
C THR A 1 4.27 3.69 -9.18
N LYS A 2 4.73 4.83 -8.65
CA LYS A 2 5.37 4.88 -7.32
C LYS A 2 4.30 4.64 -6.25
N GLY A 3 4.61 3.82 -5.24
CA GLY A 3 3.65 3.49 -4.16
C GLY A 3 2.45 2.67 -4.64
N LYS A 4 2.58 1.95 -5.76
CA LYS A 4 1.48 1.15 -6.34
C LYS A 4 0.93 0.14 -5.33
N GLY A 5 -0.39 0.03 -5.27
CA GLY A 5 -1.09 -0.96 -4.46
C GLY A 5 -1.37 -0.51 -3.03
N VAL A 6 -0.90 0.68 -2.64
CA VAL A 6 -1.24 1.34 -1.37
C VAL A 6 -1.86 2.69 -1.68
N SER A 7 -3.13 2.87 -1.35
CA SER A 7 -4.00 3.97 -1.83
C SER A 7 -3.43 5.35 -1.53
N TYR A 8 -2.90 5.56 -0.32
CA TYR A 8 -2.35 6.84 0.12
C TYR A 8 -0.90 7.07 -0.34
N MET A 9 -0.23 6.05 -0.88
CA MET A 9 1.13 6.15 -1.43
C MET A 9 1.17 6.23 -2.96
N GLU A 10 0.11 5.82 -3.65
CA GLU A 10 0.10 5.71 -5.09
C GLU A 10 0.22 7.08 -5.79
N ASN A 11 1.23 7.19 -6.66
CA ASN A 11 1.61 8.40 -7.40
C ASN A 11 1.98 9.60 -6.52
N GLN A 12 2.31 9.36 -5.24
CA GLN A 12 2.67 10.41 -4.30
C GLN A 12 4.20 10.54 -4.16
N ALA A 13 4.75 11.69 -4.59
CA ALA A 13 6.19 11.95 -4.49
C ALA A 13 6.67 12.05 -3.04
N GLY A 14 5.84 12.58 -2.12
CA GLY A 14 6.17 12.79 -0.71
C GLY A 14 6.50 11.53 0.10
N TRP A 15 6.21 10.35 -0.44
CA TRP A 15 6.61 9.06 0.14
C TRP A 15 8.02 8.61 -0.28
N HIS A 16 8.81 9.46 -0.95
CA HIS A 16 10.21 9.11 -1.22
C HIS A 16 11.03 9.11 0.07
N GLY A 17 11.53 7.95 0.50
CA GLY A 17 12.37 7.84 1.70
C GLY A 17 11.64 8.10 3.02
N LYS A 18 10.30 8.27 3.00
CA LYS A 18 9.48 8.36 4.21
C LYS A 18 8.99 6.98 4.60
N ALA A 19 9.36 6.51 5.78
CA ALA A 19 8.79 5.29 6.35
C ALA A 19 7.37 5.57 6.87
N PRO A 20 6.41 4.66 6.67
CA PRO A 20 5.11 4.73 7.31
C PRO A 20 5.23 4.52 8.83
N ASN A 21 4.34 5.14 9.59
CA ASN A 21 4.12 4.80 10.99
C ASN A 21 3.32 3.49 11.13
N ASP A 22 3.05 3.05 12.37
CA ASP A 22 2.37 1.78 12.65
C ASP A 22 0.95 1.70 12.07
N GLU A 23 0.18 2.80 12.15
CA GLU A 23 -1.19 2.85 11.62
C GLU A 23 -1.20 2.84 10.09
N GLU A 24 -0.35 3.67 9.48
CA GLU A 24 -0.14 3.74 8.04
C GLU A 24 0.30 2.36 7.51
N TYR A 25 1.25 1.71 8.19
CA TYR A 25 1.69 0.36 7.86
C TYR A 25 0.54 -0.65 7.90
N ALA A 26 -0.27 -0.64 8.96
CA ALA A 26 -1.41 -1.55 9.08
C ALA A 26 -2.40 -1.38 7.92
N ILE A 27 -2.69 -0.14 7.51
CA ILE A 27 -3.55 0.17 6.36
C ILE A 27 -2.93 -0.37 5.06
N ALA A 28 -1.66 -0.05 4.79
CA ALA A 28 -0.96 -0.52 3.59
C ALA A 28 -0.96 -2.04 3.48
N MET A 29 -0.69 -2.74 4.60
CA MET A 29 -0.69 -4.19 4.62
C MET A 29 -2.08 -4.79 4.44
N ALA A 30 -3.13 -4.16 4.95
CA ALA A 30 -4.50 -4.61 4.73
C ALA A 30 -4.88 -4.51 3.25
N GLU A 31 -4.57 -3.39 2.60
CA GLU A 31 -4.84 -3.18 1.17
C GLU A 31 -4.08 -4.17 0.27
N LEU A 32 -2.79 -4.38 0.54
CA LEU A 32 -1.97 -5.34 -0.21
C LEU A 32 -2.47 -6.78 -0.05
N LYS A 33 -2.87 -7.17 1.17
CA LYS A 33 -3.45 -8.50 1.42
C LYS A 33 -4.80 -8.68 0.73
N ALA A 34 -5.64 -7.65 0.71
CA ALA A 34 -6.93 -7.70 0.02
C ALA A 34 -6.74 -7.93 -1.49
N GLN A 35 -5.81 -7.21 -2.12
CA GLN A 35 -5.47 -7.40 -3.53
C GLN A 35 -4.89 -8.80 -3.80
N LEU A 36 -4.03 -9.31 -2.92
CA LEU A 36 -3.49 -10.66 -3.04
C LEU A 36 -4.61 -11.71 -2.97
N ALA A 37 -5.51 -11.59 -1.99
CA ALA A 37 -6.64 -12.51 -1.84
C ALA A 37 -7.58 -12.49 -3.05
N GLU A 38 -7.81 -11.32 -3.65
CA GLU A 38 -8.56 -11.19 -4.91
C GLU A 38 -7.89 -11.98 -6.04
N VAL A 39 -6.57 -11.83 -6.21
CA VAL A 39 -5.81 -12.57 -7.23
C VAL A 39 -5.78 -14.07 -6.98
N GLU A 40 -5.65 -14.49 -5.72
CA GLU A 40 -5.64 -15.92 -5.34
C GLU A 40 -7.02 -16.58 -5.51
N ALA A 41 -8.09 -15.80 -5.49
CA ALA A 41 -9.46 -16.28 -5.69
C ALA A 41 -9.90 -16.31 -7.17
N MET A 42 -9.07 -15.81 -8.09
CA MET A 42 -9.29 -15.85 -9.55
C MET A 42 -8.75 -17.14 -10.18
#